data_AF-A0A1R3I392-F1
#
_entry.id   AF-A0A1R3I392-F1
#
_cell.length_a   1.000
_cell.length_b   1.000
_cell.length_c   1.000
_cell.angle_alpha   90.00
_cell.angle_beta   90.00
_cell.angle_gamma   90.00
#
_symmetry.space_group_name_H-M   'P 1'
#
loop_
_entity.id
_entity.type
_entity.pdbx_description
1 polymer ?
#
loop_
_entity_poly.entity_id
_entity_poly.type
_entity_poly.pdbx_seq_one_letter_code
_entity_poly.pdbx_strand_id
1 'polypeptide(L)'
;MKEKRQGRLRLSGFQKLLKKKGSPNPLFTVNSLKRCQAKPSAQTETAKEMDETFGGDVQAQHPDPVVLELTRLQNQLKEKERELGAAQAEIKALRASEVFKDKAIEELQSEVDKLDEKHRAAENLLQHKNLEIKKLTDDKRDALAAQFAAEATLRRVHANQKDEADFSLESVIAPLEAEIKMYKNEIAQLHEDKKAMERLTKSKESALLEAERILRSALERALIVEEVQNQNFELRRQIEICQEENKILEKTNRQKVLEVEKLSQTIQELEEAILAGGAAANSIRDYQRQISQLNEEKRTLERELARAKVSANRVATVVANEWKDENDKVMPVKQWLDDRRLLQAEMQRLKEKLAVSERTAKAEAQLKEKFKLRLKILEDGLKHVSSFSVNPKNNASSPKPEKTSNLLGFLTSSGGLRKRSKVADSSEKENAEILKVSTNSNVSNQDGDSTSTATATASDERKNNENRGNAEDMVSGFLYDRLQKEVINLRKCCEAKDSSLNAKNEEIKILIKKVEAFSRALEVESKRVKREAIAKEKELGSAKMDDIKRIKTINSSSRRLSKAS
;
A
#
# COMPACT_ATOMS: atom_id res chain seq x y z
N MET A 1 111.49 -33.19 -39.54
CA MET A 1 111.34 -34.38 -38.67
C MET A 1 110.10 -34.19 -37.80
N LYS A 2 109.51 -35.27 -37.23
CA LYS A 2 108.47 -35.33 -36.14
C LYS A 2 107.71 -34.01 -35.87
N GLU A 3 106.39 -33.88 -36.11
CA GLU A 3 105.35 -34.74 -35.54
C GLU A 3 104.14 -34.98 -36.47
N LYS A 4 103.81 -36.27 -36.70
CA LYS A 4 102.45 -36.70 -37.04
C LYS A 4 101.73 -37.08 -35.75
N ARG A 5 100.85 -36.22 -35.21
CA ARG A 5 99.67 -36.55 -34.36
C ARG A 5 99.09 -35.30 -33.68
N GLN A 6 98.05 -34.69 -34.26
CA GLN A 6 96.92 -34.09 -33.50
C GLN A 6 95.68 -33.74 -34.34
N GLY A 7 95.54 -34.30 -35.55
CA GLY A 7 94.31 -34.20 -36.35
C GLY A 7 93.21 -35.19 -35.93
N ARG A 8 92.82 -35.22 -34.64
CA ARG A 8 91.73 -36.10 -34.14
C ARG A 8 91.21 -35.75 -32.73
N LEU A 9 90.91 -34.48 -32.41
CA LEU A 9 90.45 -34.12 -31.05
C LEU A 9 89.50 -32.89 -30.93
N ARG A 10 88.67 -32.57 -31.94
CA ARG A 10 87.57 -31.58 -31.80
C ARG A 10 86.22 -31.99 -32.42
N LEU A 11 85.95 -33.30 -32.52
CA LEU A 11 84.64 -33.85 -32.93
C LEU A 11 83.99 -34.76 -31.86
N SER A 12 84.55 -34.81 -30.64
CA SER A 12 84.01 -35.58 -29.51
C SER A 12 83.24 -34.75 -28.46
N GLY A 13 83.23 -33.42 -28.58
CA GLY A 13 82.53 -32.52 -27.67
C GLY A 13 81.01 -32.44 -27.90
N PHE A 14 80.57 -32.51 -29.15
CA PHE A 14 79.16 -32.29 -29.54
C PHE A 14 78.27 -33.55 -29.50
N GLN A 15 78.79 -34.69 -29.04
CA GLN A 15 78.04 -35.95 -28.91
C GLN A 15 77.95 -36.46 -27.46
N LYS A 16 78.31 -35.64 -26.46
CA LYS A 16 78.29 -36.02 -25.03
C LYS A 16 77.38 -35.18 -24.12
N LEU A 17 76.45 -34.39 -24.69
CA LEU A 17 75.42 -33.66 -23.92
C LEU A 17 73.97 -33.98 -24.34
N LEU A 18 73.76 -35.10 -25.05
CA LEU A 18 72.45 -35.57 -25.52
C LEU A 18 72.15 -37.03 -25.09
N LYS A 19 72.86 -37.54 -24.08
CA LYS A 19 72.69 -38.89 -23.53
C LYS A 19 72.79 -38.94 -22.00
N LYS A 20 71.88 -38.23 -21.32
CA LYS A 20 71.49 -38.53 -19.93
C LYS A 20 70.01 -38.14 -19.74
N LYS A 21 69.20 -39.10 -19.29
CA LYS A 21 67.72 -39.07 -19.12
C LYS A 21 66.84 -39.39 -20.35
N GLY A 22 66.74 -40.69 -20.60
CA GLY A 22 65.62 -41.45 -21.20
C GLY A 22 65.96 -42.93 -20.91
N SER A 23 65.08 -43.84 -20.51
CA SER A 23 63.61 -44.00 -20.48
C SER A 23 63.24 -44.78 -19.17
N PRO A 24 61.99 -45.20 -18.81
CA PRO A 24 60.70 -45.08 -19.52
C PRO A 24 59.48 -44.61 -18.69
N ASN A 25 58.38 -44.32 -19.41
CA ASN A 25 56.93 -44.52 -19.15
C ASN A 25 56.40 -44.79 -17.71
N PRO A 26 55.19 -44.32 -17.33
CA PRO A 26 54.02 -44.27 -18.23
C PRO A 26 53.09 -43.02 -18.14
N LEU A 27 52.10 -43.07 -19.03
CA LEU A 27 50.85 -42.30 -19.06
C LEU A 27 50.34 -41.90 -17.66
N PHE A 28 50.12 -40.60 -17.43
CA PHE A 28 49.42 -40.12 -16.24
C PHE A 28 47.90 -40.30 -16.40
N THR A 29 47.39 -41.35 -15.76
CA THR A 29 45.97 -41.59 -15.52
C THR A 29 45.29 -40.36 -14.94
N VAL A 30 44.31 -39.79 -15.63
CA VAL A 30 43.45 -38.73 -15.10
C VAL A 30 42.41 -39.35 -14.15
N ASN A 31 42.85 -39.67 -12.93
CA ASN A 31 41.96 -40.09 -11.84
C ASN A 31 42.23 -39.23 -10.59
N SER A 32 41.52 -38.12 -10.50
CA SER A 32 41.24 -37.44 -9.22
C SER A 32 39.92 -36.67 -9.27
N LEU A 33 38.88 -37.29 -9.85
CA LEU A 33 37.51 -36.91 -9.54
C LEU A 33 37.22 -37.40 -8.11
N LYS A 34 37.64 -36.63 -7.10
CA LYS A 34 37.15 -36.79 -5.72
C LYS A 34 35.68 -36.40 -5.72
N ARG A 35 34.84 -37.38 -6.09
CA ARG A 35 33.40 -37.35 -5.89
C ARG A 35 33.17 -37.01 -4.43
N CYS A 36 32.69 -35.80 -4.16
CA CYS A 36 32.30 -35.40 -2.81
C CYS A 36 31.13 -36.30 -2.42
N GLN A 37 31.43 -37.33 -1.62
CA GLN A 37 30.40 -38.11 -0.95
C GLN A 37 29.73 -37.20 0.06
N ALA A 38 28.63 -36.57 -0.34
CA ALA A 38 27.65 -36.07 0.60
C ALA A 38 27.11 -37.27 1.37
N LYS A 39 27.68 -37.55 2.54
CA LYS A 39 27.09 -38.48 3.49
C LYS A 39 25.71 -37.93 3.87
N PRO A 40 24.64 -38.75 3.86
CA PRO A 40 23.39 -38.34 4.47
C PRO A 40 23.63 -38.21 5.98
N SER A 41 23.42 -37.01 6.52
CA SER A 41 23.35 -36.82 7.96
C SER A 41 21.99 -37.33 8.43
N ALA A 42 22.00 -38.32 9.32
CA ALA A 42 20.79 -38.91 9.89
C ALA A 42 20.50 -38.33 11.29
N GLN A 43 19.28 -38.58 11.78
CA GLN A 43 18.75 -38.27 13.12
C GLN A 43 18.40 -36.77 13.31
N THR A 44 17.27 -36.39 13.92
CA THR A 44 16.38 -37.02 14.91
C THR A 44 14.90 -36.81 14.52
N GLU A 45 14.00 -37.79 14.59
CA GLU A 45 13.29 -38.33 15.78
C GLU A 45 12.38 -37.33 16.53
N THR A 46 11.05 -37.48 16.33
CA THR A 46 10.01 -37.31 17.36
C THR A 46 8.96 -38.39 17.17
N ALA A 47 8.62 -39.13 18.23
CA ALA A 47 7.66 -40.23 18.24
C ALA A 47 6.46 -39.94 19.16
N LYS A 48 5.50 -40.87 19.18
CA LYS A 48 4.17 -40.86 19.86
C LYS A 48 3.06 -40.14 19.07
N GLU A 49 1.80 -40.59 19.14
CA GLU A 49 1.20 -41.49 20.16
C GLU A 49 0.28 -42.56 19.53
N MET A 50 0.05 -43.66 20.26
CA MET A 50 -0.97 -44.68 19.95
C MET A 50 -2.15 -44.48 20.90
N ASP A 51 -3.38 -44.69 20.43
CA ASP A 51 -4.50 -45.10 21.30
C ASP A 51 -5.46 -46.03 20.55
N GLU A 52 -6.16 -46.88 21.30
CA GLU A 52 -7.02 -47.95 20.79
C GLU A 52 -8.52 -47.60 20.88
N THR A 53 -9.31 -48.40 20.14
CA THR A 53 -10.69 -48.81 20.44
C THR A 53 -11.92 -47.96 20.03
N PHE A 54 -12.87 -48.71 19.47
CA PHE A 54 -14.34 -48.62 19.60
C PHE A 54 -15.17 -47.68 18.70
N GLY A 55 -15.66 -48.27 17.60
CA GLY A 55 -17.11 -48.37 17.29
C GLY A 55 -17.89 -47.12 16.83
N GLY A 56 -18.45 -47.18 15.61
CA GLY A 56 -19.56 -46.31 15.20
C GLY A 56 -19.68 -46.12 13.68
N ASP A 57 -20.81 -46.52 13.09
CA ASP A 57 -21.16 -46.23 11.70
C ASP A 57 -21.26 -44.72 11.44
N VAL A 58 -20.42 -44.16 10.56
CA VAL A 58 -20.78 -42.95 9.79
C VAL A 58 -20.25 -43.05 8.36
N GLN A 59 -21.20 -43.17 7.42
CA GLN A 59 -21.17 -42.81 5.99
C GLN A 59 -19.82 -42.43 5.36
N ALA A 60 -19.37 -43.24 4.39
CA ALA A 60 -18.42 -42.81 3.38
C ALA A 60 -19.04 -41.71 2.50
N GLN A 61 -18.83 -40.44 2.88
CA GLN A 61 -18.91 -39.36 1.91
C GLN A 61 -17.83 -39.60 0.86
N HIS A 62 -18.25 -39.82 -0.39
CA HIS A 62 -17.33 -39.80 -1.52
C HIS A 62 -16.56 -38.47 -1.47
N PRO A 63 -15.21 -38.47 -1.38
CA PRO A 63 -14.46 -37.23 -1.39
C PRO A 63 -14.75 -36.52 -2.71
N ASP A 64 -15.16 -35.26 -2.62
CA ASP A 64 -15.51 -34.43 -3.76
C ASP A 64 -14.38 -34.54 -4.82
N PRO A 65 -14.69 -34.86 -6.09
CA PRO A 65 -13.68 -34.95 -7.15
C PRO A 65 -12.83 -33.67 -7.27
N VAL A 66 -13.34 -32.50 -6.87
CA VAL A 66 -12.57 -31.25 -6.77
C VAL A 66 -11.46 -31.35 -5.71
N VAL A 67 -11.73 -31.96 -4.56
CA VAL A 67 -10.74 -32.15 -3.47
C VAL A 67 -9.66 -33.16 -3.88
N LEU A 68 -10.02 -34.22 -4.62
CA LEU A 68 -9.05 -35.16 -5.16
C LEU A 68 -8.12 -34.51 -6.20
N GLU A 69 -8.66 -33.70 -7.11
CA GLU A 69 -7.86 -32.99 -8.11
C GLU A 69 -7.01 -31.87 -7.49
N LEU A 70 -7.53 -31.14 -6.49
CA LEU A 70 -6.73 -30.21 -5.68
C LEU A 70 -5.57 -30.92 -4.97
N THR A 71 -5.81 -32.11 -4.41
CA THR A 71 -4.75 -32.92 -3.77
C THR A 71 -3.71 -33.39 -4.80
N ARG A 72 -4.14 -33.78 -6.01
CA ARG A 72 -3.25 -34.14 -7.13
C ARG A 72 -2.38 -32.95 -7.55
N LEU A 73 -2.98 -31.78 -7.75
CA LEU A 73 -2.29 -30.55 -8.13
C LEU A 73 -1.35 -30.05 -7.01
N GLN A 74 -1.75 -30.15 -5.74
CA GLN A 74 -0.90 -29.79 -4.60
C GLN A 74 0.32 -30.72 -4.49
N ASN A 75 0.15 -32.02 -4.76
CA ASN A 75 1.28 -32.96 -4.81
C ASN A 75 2.18 -32.70 -6.01
N GLN A 76 1.64 -32.35 -7.18
CA GLN A 76 2.43 -31.91 -8.34
C GLN A 76 3.19 -30.61 -8.07
N LEU A 77 2.60 -29.65 -7.35
CA LEU A 77 3.28 -28.42 -6.95
C LEU A 77 4.46 -28.74 -6.02
N LYS A 78 4.26 -29.56 -4.99
CA LYS A 78 5.34 -30.03 -4.09
C LYS A 78 6.44 -30.80 -4.83
N GLU A 79 6.08 -31.57 -5.85
CA GLU A 79 7.04 -32.25 -6.73
C GLU A 79 7.89 -31.23 -7.50
N LYS A 80 7.25 -30.24 -8.13
CA LYS A 80 7.95 -29.17 -8.86
C LYS A 80 8.76 -28.24 -7.98
N GLU A 81 8.34 -27.96 -6.75
CA GLU A 81 9.14 -27.25 -5.75
C GLU A 81 10.41 -28.03 -5.39
N ARG A 82 10.34 -29.37 -5.30
CA ARG A 82 11.51 -30.22 -5.02
C ARG A 82 12.44 -30.35 -6.22
N GLU A 83 11.90 -30.51 -7.43
CA GLU A 83 12.67 -30.48 -8.68
C GLU A 83 13.39 -29.13 -8.84
N LEU A 84 12.71 -28.02 -8.57
CA LEU A 84 13.29 -26.68 -8.58
C LEU A 84 14.42 -26.54 -7.54
N GLY A 85 14.22 -27.06 -6.33
CA GLY A 85 15.26 -27.10 -5.29
C GLY A 85 16.49 -27.92 -5.71
N ALA A 86 16.29 -29.06 -6.36
CA ALA A 86 17.37 -29.89 -6.89
C ALA A 86 18.14 -29.16 -8.02
N ALA A 87 17.43 -28.56 -8.98
CA ALA A 87 18.04 -27.77 -10.05
C ALA A 87 18.82 -26.56 -9.51
N GLN A 88 18.31 -25.88 -8.48
CA GLN A 88 19.03 -24.79 -7.81
C GLN A 88 20.30 -25.28 -7.09
N ALA A 89 20.28 -26.46 -6.50
CA ALA A 89 21.46 -27.07 -5.88
C ALA A 89 22.50 -27.47 -6.94
N GLU A 90 22.07 -28.02 -8.07
CA GLU A 90 22.93 -28.34 -9.21
C GLU A 90 23.57 -27.08 -9.81
N ILE A 91 22.79 -26.01 -10.04
CA ILE A 91 23.31 -24.71 -10.51
C ILE A 91 24.38 -24.16 -9.54
N LYS A 92 24.17 -24.27 -8.23
CA LYS A 92 25.17 -23.86 -7.22
C LYS A 92 26.45 -24.71 -7.30
N ALA A 93 26.32 -26.02 -7.48
CA ALA A 93 27.47 -26.93 -7.63
C ALA A 93 28.25 -26.68 -8.94
N LEU A 94 27.54 -26.43 -10.05
CA LEU A 94 28.14 -26.09 -11.34
C LEU A 94 28.90 -24.76 -11.27
N ARG A 95 28.31 -23.71 -10.69
CA ARG A 95 28.99 -22.41 -10.45
C ARG A 95 30.25 -22.56 -9.58
N ALA A 96 30.19 -23.40 -8.53
CA ALA A 96 31.39 -23.68 -7.73
C ALA A 96 32.46 -24.41 -8.55
N SER A 97 32.09 -25.34 -9.43
CA SER A 97 33.02 -26.00 -10.35
C SER A 97 33.56 -25.06 -11.44
N GLU A 98 32.81 -24.04 -11.85
CA GLU A 98 33.20 -23.03 -12.84
C GLU A 98 34.35 -22.18 -12.29
N VAL A 99 34.20 -21.63 -11.07
CA VAL A 99 35.25 -20.87 -10.36
C VAL A 99 36.57 -21.65 -10.23
N PHE A 100 36.53 -22.96 -10.00
CA PHE A 100 37.75 -23.79 -9.97
C PHE A 100 38.40 -23.98 -11.35
N LYS A 101 37.62 -23.97 -12.44
CA LYS A 101 38.14 -24.02 -13.81
C LYS A 101 38.72 -22.66 -14.22
N ASP A 102 38.04 -21.56 -13.88
CA ASP A 102 38.51 -20.21 -14.18
C ASP A 102 39.88 -19.97 -13.52
N LYS A 103 40.02 -20.33 -12.24
CA LYS A 103 41.32 -20.27 -11.55
C LYS A 103 42.40 -21.14 -12.22
N ALA A 104 42.06 -22.33 -12.68
CA ALA A 104 43.01 -23.18 -13.41
C ALA A 104 43.38 -22.59 -14.79
N ILE A 105 42.47 -21.87 -15.43
CA ILE A 105 42.71 -21.13 -16.68
C ILE A 105 43.64 -19.94 -16.42
N GLU A 106 43.41 -19.15 -15.36
CA GLU A 106 44.29 -18.05 -14.94
C GLU A 106 45.71 -18.55 -14.64
N GLU A 107 45.84 -19.64 -13.89
CA GLU A 107 47.14 -20.25 -13.58
C GLU A 107 47.88 -20.69 -14.86
N LEU A 108 47.18 -21.33 -15.81
CA LEU A 108 47.75 -21.75 -17.09
C LEU A 108 48.09 -20.57 -18.01
N GLN A 109 47.24 -19.54 -18.09
CA GLN A 109 47.52 -18.30 -18.83
C GLN A 109 48.81 -17.66 -18.32
N SER A 110 48.97 -17.55 -16.99
CA SER A 110 50.18 -17.00 -16.40
C SER A 110 51.45 -17.79 -16.75
N GLU A 111 51.37 -19.08 -17.04
CA GLU A 111 52.53 -19.88 -17.45
C GLU A 111 52.78 -19.81 -18.97
N VAL A 112 51.73 -19.67 -19.77
CA VAL A 112 51.85 -19.36 -21.21
C VAL A 112 52.56 -18.01 -21.40
N ASP A 113 52.14 -16.96 -20.69
CA ASP A 113 52.78 -15.63 -20.78
C ASP A 113 54.28 -15.70 -20.42
N LYS A 114 54.63 -16.41 -19.34
CA LYS A 114 56.04 -16.65 -18.94
C LYS A 114 56.83 -17.45 -19.98
N LEU A 115 56.19 -18.35 -20.72
CA LEU A 115 56.84 -19.13 -21.78
C LEU A 115 57.03 -18.31 -23.05
N ASP A 116 56.05 -17.48 -23.41
CA ASP A 116 56.13 -16.55 -24.55
C ASP A 116 57.20 -15.47 -24.32
N GLU A 117 57.31 -14.92 -23.12
CA GLU A 117 58.41 -14.01 -22.76
C GLU A 117 59.79 -14.67 -22.91
N LYS A 118 59.95 -15.90 -22.40
CA LYS A 118 61.20 -16.69 -22.56
C LYS A 118 61.47 -16.99 -24.04
N HIS A 119 60.44 -17.28 -24.84
CA HIS A 119 60.58 -17.55 -26.26
C HIS A 119 61.02 -16.31 -27.03
N ARG A 120 60.37 -15.15 -26.82
CA ARG A 120 60.77 -13.86 -27.42
C ARG A 120 62.20 -13.47 -27.03
N ALA A 121 62.60 -13.68 -25.77
CA ALA A 121 63.97 -13.42 -25.32
C ALA A 121 65.00 -14.32 -26.04
N ALA A 122 64.69 -15.60 -26.20
CA ALA A 122 65.54 -16.54 -26.94
C ALA A 122 65.59 -16.20 -28.45
N GLU A 123 64.46 -15.81 -29.04
CA GLU A 123 64.39 -15.40 -30.44
C GLU A 123 65.24 -14.16 -30.70
N ASN A 124 65.10 -13.10 -29.88
CA ASN A 124 65.92 -11.89 -29.96
C ASN A 124 67.43 -12.19 -29.86
N LEU A 125 67.83 -13.12 -28.97
CA LEU A 125 69.21 -13.55 -28.85
C LEU A 125 69.71 -14.28 -30.10
N LEU A 126 68.88 -15.14 -30.70
CA LEU A 126 69.19 -15.83 -31.97
C LEU A 126 69.27 -14.85 -33.14
N GLN A 127 68.37 -13.86 -33.21
CA GLN A 127 68.42 -12.79 -34.21
C GLN A 127 69.74 -11.99 -34.10
N HIS A 128 70.13 -11.57 -32.89
CA HIS A 128 71.42 -10.91 -32.64
C HIS A 128 72.60 -11.79 -33.10
N LYS A 129 72.62 -13.07 -32.72
CA LYS A 129 73.71 -14.00 -33.11
C LYS A 129 73.76 -14.23 -34.62
N ASN A 130 72.63 -14.23 -35.32
CA ASN A 130 72.59 -14.31 -36.78
C ASN A 130 73.16 -13.04 -37.46
N LEU A 131 72.94 -11.85 -36.89
CA LEU A 131 73.56 -10.61 -37.37
C LEU A 131 75.08 -10.61 -37.15
N GLU A 132 75.54 -11.08 -36.00
CA GLU A 132 76.97 -11.25 -35.67
C GLU A 132 77.66 -12.24 -36.62
N ILE A 133 77.02 -13.38 -36.94
CA ILE A 133 77.52 -14.36 -37.91
C ILE A 133 77.63 -13.76 -39.32
N LYS A 134 76.64 -12.98 -39.77
CA LYS A 134 76.70 -12.29 -41.06
C LYS A 134 77.89 -11.33 -41.12
N LYS A 135 78.02 -10.45 -40.12
CA LYS A 135 79.15 -9.52 -40.02
C LYS A 135 80.50 -10.24 -40.09
N LEU A 136 80.71 -11.28 -39.26
CA LEU A 136 81.95 -12.07 -39.27
C LEU A 136 82.21 -12.80 -40.60
N THR A 137 81.16 -13.10 -41.38
CA THR A 137 81.29 -13.71 -42.71
C THR A 137 81.72 -12.68 -43.75
N ASP A 138 81.23 -11.45 -43.66
CA ASP A 138 81.63 -10.33 -44.51
C ASP A 138 83.05 -9.88 -44.16
N ASP A 139 83.36 -9.64 -42.88
CA ASP A 139 84.71 -9.33 -42.37
C ASP A 139 85.75 -10.37 -42.85
N LYS A 140 85.39 -11.67 -42.84
CA LYS A 140 86.25 -12.75 -43.36
C LYS A 140 86.45 -12.68 -44.88
N ARG A 141 85.42 -12.29 -45.64
CA ARG A 141 85.52 -12.13 -47.10
C ARG A 141 86.48 -11.00 -47.44
N ASP A 142 86.36 -9.89 -46.73
CA ASP A 142 87.18 -8.70 -46.95
C ASP A 142 88.64 -8.94 -46.50
N ALA A 143 88.86 -9.66 -45.39
CA ALA A 143 90.19 -10.09 -44.97
C ALA A 143 90.88 -11.01 -46.00
N LEU A 144 90.14 -11.93 -46.64
CA LEU A 144 90.65 -12.77 -47.73
C LEU A 144 90.96 -11.95 -48.99
N ALA A 145 90.11 -10.98 -49.34
CA ALA A 145 90.37 -10.08 -50.47
C ALA A 145 91.63 -9.22 -50.24
N ALA A 146 91.79 -8.68 -49.02
CA ALA A 146 92.98 -7.95 -48.61
C ALA A 146 94.25 -8.83 -48.63
N GLN A 147 94.14 -10.09 -48.20
CA GLN A 147 95.25 -11.06 -48.29
C GLN A 147 95.69 -11.27 -49.74
N PHE A 148 94.77 -11.54 -50.67
CA PHE A 148 95.10 -11.71 -52.09
C PHE A 148 95.71 -10.43 -52.70
N ALA A 149 95.20 -9.24 -52.34
CA ALA A 149 95.75 -7.97 -52.81
C ALA A 149 97.17 -7.70 -52.29
N ALA A 150 97.45 -8.03 -51.02
CA ALA A 150 98.79 -7.95 -50.44
C ALA A 150 99.76 -8.95 -51.12
N GLU A 151 99.32 -10.19 -51.34
CA GLU A 151 100.12 -11.24 -51.98
C GLU A 151 100.45 -10.91 -53.46
N ALA A 152 99.49 -10.31 -54.19
CA ALA A 152 99.71 -9.78 -55.54
C ALA A 152 100.66 -8.57 -55.55
N THR A 153 100.68 -7.77 -54.49
CA THR A 153 101.57 -6.61 -54.36
C THR A 153 102.99 -7.05 -54.02
N LEU A 154 103.17 -8.04 -53.14
CA LEU A 154 104.47 -8.68 -52.89
C LEU A 154 105.05 -9.29 -54.17
N ARG A 155 104.24 -9.99 -54.98
CA ARG A 155 104.69 -10.49 -56.29
C ARG A 155 105.19 -9.39 -57.23
N ARG A 156 104.53 -8.21 -57.25
CA ARG A 156 104.96 -7.05 -58.05
C ARG A 156 106.25 -6.42 -57.49
N VAL A 157 106.36 -6.25 -56.18
CA VAL A 157 107.58 -5.71 -55.54
C VAL A 157 108.78 -6.62 -55.79
N HIS A 158 108.64 -7.94 -55.63
CA HIS A 158 109.72 -8.88 -55.93
C HIS A 158 110.10 -8.94 -57.42
N ALA A 159 109.19 -8.60 -58.34
CA ALA A 159 109.50 -8.49 -59.77
C ALA A 159 110.28 -7.20 -60.11
N ASN A 160 110.09 -6.14 -59.33
CA ASN A 160 110.67 -4.80 -59.58
C ASN A 160 112.00 -4.56 -58.82
N GLN A 161 112.60 -5.56 -58.18
CA GLN A 161 113.88 -5.44 -57.44
C GLN A 161 115.12 -5.44 -58.35
N LYS A 162 115.05 -4.73 -59.49
CA LYS A 162 116.20 -4.37 -60.32
C LYS A 162 116.05 -2.94 -60.79
N ASP A 163 117.18 -2.23 -60.73
CA ASP A 163 117.41 -0.87 -61.22
C ASP A 163 116.81 0.24 -60.35
N GLU A 164 117.53 0.53 -59.26
CA GLU A 164 117.44 1.80 -58.52
C GLU A 164 117.83 2.96 -59.46
N ALA A 165 116.89 3.88 -59.71
CA ALA A 165 117.11 5.11 -60.45
C ALA A 165 116.71 6.30 -59.57
N ASP A 166 117.48 7.39 -59.65
CA ASP A 166 117.48 8.51 -58.72
C ASP A 166 116.08 8.99 -58.29
N PHE A 167 115.74 8.78 -57.01
CA PHE A 167 114.49 9.26 -56.41
C PHE A 167 114.47 10.79 -56.34
N SER A 168 113.76 11.43 -57.28
CA SER A 168 113.49 12.88 -57.18
C SER A 168 112.64 13.18 -55.94
N LEU A 169 113.16 14.03 -55.06
CA LEU A 169 112.51 14.37 -53.78
C LEU A 169 111.10 14.96 -54.00
N GLU A 170 110.94 15.74 -55.07
CA GLU A 170 109.68 16.36 -55.50
C GLU A 170 108.57 15.31 -55.75
N SER A 171 108.91 14.15 -56.33
CA SER A 171 107.95 13.06 -56.57
C SER A 171 107.47 12.37 -55.29
N VAL A 172 108.19 12.56 -54.17
CA VAL A 172 107.80 12.07 -52.84
C VAL A 172 107.08 13.15 -52.04
N ILE A 173 107.47 14.42 -52.21
CA ILE A 173 106.91 15.58 -51.51
C ILE A 173 105.53 15.96 -52.05
N ALA A 174 105.33 16.04 -53.37
CA ALA A 174 104.08 16.52 -53.96
C ALA A 174 102.82 15.69 -53.56
N PRO A 175 102.88 14.33 -53.47
CA PRO A 175 101.78 13.54 -52.90
C PRO A 175 101.49 13.87 -51.43
N LEU A 176 102.52 14.05 -50.60
CA LEU A 176 102.38 14.40 -49.18
C LEU A 176 101.79 15.80 -48.99
N GLU A 177 102.16 16.77 -49.83
CA GLU A 177 101.55 18.10 -49.83
C GLU A 177 100.08 18.07 -50.26
N ALA A 178 99.73 17.23 -51.24
CA ALA A 178 98.35 16.99 -51.66
C ALA A 178 97.54 16.33 -50.55
N GLU A 179 98.09 15.34 -49.83
CA GLU A 179 97.48 14.74 -48.63
C GLU A 179 97.28 15.76 -47.51
N ILE A 180 98.29 16.59 -47.20
CA ILE A 180 98.15 17.68 -46.21
C ILE A 180 97.02 18.65 -46.61
N LYS A 181 96.87 18.95 -47.90
CA LYS A 181 95.78 19.81 -48.41
C LYS A 181 94.42 19.11 -48.33
N MET A 182 94.35 17.82 -48.62
CA MET A 182 93.16 16.98 -48.41
C MET A 182 92.72 16.99 -46.94
N TYR A 183 93.62 16.65 -46.01
CA TYR A 183 93.31 16.64 -44.58
C TYR A 183 92.91 18.03 -44.05
N LYS A 184 93.49 19.12 -44.56
CA LYS A 184 93.03 20.49 -44.22
C LYS A 184 91.58 20.76 -44.67
N ASN A 185 91.21 20.31 -45.87
CA ASN A 185 89.83 20.43 -46.35
C ASN A 185 88.87 19.52 -45.57
N GLU A 186 89.30 18.31 -45.22
CA GLU A 186 88.53 17.37 -44.40
C GLU A 186 88.29 17.93 -42.98
N ILE A 187 89.32 18.51 -42.34
CA ILE A 187 89.20 19.19 -41.05
C ILE A 187 88.21 20.36 -41.14
N ALA A 188 88.21 21.13 -42.24
CA ALA A 188 87.25 22.21 -42.45
C ALA A 188 85.80 21.67 -42.58
N GLN A 189 85.59 20.61 -43.37
CA GLN A 189 84.28 19.95 -43.51
C GLN A 189 83.79 19.40 -42.16
N LEU A 190 84.62 18.66 -41.43
CA LEU A 190 84.29 18.12 -40.11
C LEU A 190 83.96 19.22 -39.09
N HIS A 191 84.60 20.39 -39.21
CA HIS A 191 84.31 21.55 -38.37
C HIS A 191 82.94 22.19 -38.73
N GLU A 192 82.58 22.25 -40.00
CA GLU A 192 81.24 22.68 -40.44
C GLU A 192 80.15 21.68 -40.00
N ASP A 193 80.39 20.38 -40.16
CA ASP A 193 79.50 19.30 -39.74
C ASP A 193 79.29 19.32 -38.22
N LYS A 194 80.35 19.50 -37.43
CA LYS A 194 80.25 19.71 -35.97
C LYS A 194 79.32 20.90 -35.65
N LYS A 195 79.49 22.03 -36.34
CA LYS A 195 78.65 23.22 -36.15
C LYS A 195 77.21 22.99 -36.64
N ALA A 196 76.98 22.12 -37.63
CA ALA A 196 75.63 21.70 -38.04
C ALA A 196 74.98 20.83 -36.95
N MET A 197 75.72 19.87 -36.39
CA MET A 197 75.28 19.04 -35.28
C MET A 197 74.94 19.87 -34.04
N GLU A 198 75.75 20.85 -33.66
CA GLU A 198 75.46 21.75 -32.53
C GLU A 198 74.15 22.56 -32.73
N ARG A 199 73.86 23.02 -33.96
CA ARG A 199 72.59 23.68 -34.27
C ARG A 199 71.41 22.71 -34.19
N LEU A 200 71.58 21.49 -34.69
CA LEU A 200 70.56 20.44 -34.63
C LEU A 200 70.24 20.04 -33.19
N THR A 201 71.26 19.91 -32.33
CA THR A 201 71.10 19.63 -30.90
C THR A 201 70.30 20.74 -30.22
N LYS A 202 70.68 22.01 -30.39
CA LYS A 202 69.94 23.16 -29.83
C LYS A 202 68.48 23.24 -30.32
N SER A 203 68.24 22.93 -31.60
CA SER A 203 66.88 22.85 -32.14
C SER A 203 66.07 21.72 -31.49
N LYS A 204 66.65 20.52 -31.33
CA LYS A 204 66.00 19.40 -30.63
C LYS A 204 65.74 19.70 -29.15
N GLU A 205 66.68 20.32 -28.45
CA GLU A 205 66.50 20.79 -27.06
C GLU A 205 65.33 21.77 -26.95
N SER A 206 65.24 22.75 -27.85
CA SER A 206 64.12 23.71 -27.85
C SER A 206 62.75 23.04 -28.13
N ALA A 207 62.72 22.03 -29.02
CA ALA A 207 61.52 21.26 -29.32
C ALA A 207 61.10 20.36 -28.14
N LEU A 208 62.07 19.77 -27.43
CA LEU A 208 61.82 18.98 -26.22
C LEU A 208 61.26 19.84 -25.08
N LEU A 209 61.80 21.05 -24.86
CA LEU A 209 61.28 21.98 -23.85
C LEU A 209 59.84 22.42 -24.15
N GLU A 210 59.50 22.68 -25.42
CA GLU A 210 58.13 23.02 -25.80
C GLU A 210 57.17 21.82 -25.65
N ALA A 211 57.60 20.61 -26.03
CA ALA A 211 56.83 19.39 -25.80
C ALA A 211 56.59 19.14 -24.30
N GLU A 212 57.59 19.39 -23.45
CA GLU A 212 57.49 19.28 -22.01
C GLU A 212 56.52 20.32 -21.41
N ARG A 213 56.52 21.56 -21.93
CA ARG A 213 55.55 22.61 -21.58
C ARG A 213 54.11 22.19 -21.93
N ILE A 214 53.90 21.63 -23.11
CA ILE A 214 52.61 21.11 -23.55
C ILE A 214 52.15 19.95 -22.65
N LEU A 215 53.05 19.02 -22.31
CA LEU A 215 52.75 17.86 -21.47
C LEU A 215 52.37 18.27 -20.04
N ARG A 216 53.10 19.21 -19.42
CA ARG A 216 52.73 19.79 -18.12
C ARG A 216 51.32 20.40 -18.15
N SER A 217 51.03 21.20 -19.18
CA SER A 217 49.71 21.84 -19.35
C SER A 217 48.59 20.81 -19.61
N ALA A 218 48.89 19.69 -20.25
CA ALA A 218 47.93 18.59 -20.42
C ALA A 218 47.65 17.84 -19.11
N LEU A 219 48.69 17.61 -18.29
CA LEU A 219 48.57 16.99 -16.97
C LEU A 219 47.71 17.84 -16.03
N GLU A 220 47.96 19.16 -15.97
CA GLU A 220 47.14 20.09 -15.18
C GLU A 220 45.66 20.08 -15.59
N ARG A 221 45.36 20.05 -16.90
CA ARG A 221 43.98 19.88 -17.40
C ARG A 221 43.37 18.53 -16.99
N ALA A 222 44.15 17.45 -16.97
CA ALA A 222 43.67 16.13 -16.57
C ALA A 222 43.26 16.11 -15.09
N LEU A 223 44.07 16.71 -14.21
CA LEU A 223 43.76 16.84 -12.77
C LEU A 223 42.47 17.66 -12.54
N ILE A 224 42.27 18.75 -13.28
CA ILE A 224 41.04 19.54 -13.19
C ILE A 224 39.81 18.73 -13.63
N VAL A 225 39.95 17.89 -14.67
CA VAL A 225 38.87 17.01 -15.11
C VAL A 225 38.54 15.95 -14.07
N GLU A 226 39.55 15.35 -13.43
CA GLU A 226 39.37 14.38 -12.33
C GLU A 226 38.65 15.01 -11.13
N GLU A 227 39.07 16.19 -10.69
CA GLU A 227 38.41 16.94 -9.60
C GLU A 227 36.93 17.24 -9.93
N VAL A 228 36.64 17.72 -11.15
CA VAL A 228 35.27 17.97 -11.61
C VAL A 228 34.45 16.66 -11.73
N GLN A 229 35.07 15.53 -12.09
CA GLN A 229 34.42 14.23 -12.11
C GLN A 229 34.05 13.75 -10.69
N ASN A 230 34.96 13.92 -9.72
CA ASN A 230 34.72 13.61 -8.31
C ASN A 230 33.57 14.46 -7.73
N GLN A 231 33.57 15.77 -8.01
CA GLN A 231 32.47 16.67 -7.63
C GLN A 231 31.14 16.27 -8.28
N ASN A 232 31.14 15.88 -9.56
CA ASN A 232 29.94 15.37 -10.24
C ASN A 232 29.43 14.06 -9.63
N PHE A 233 30.32 13.18 -9.17
CA PHE A 233 29.93 11.92 -8.51
C PHE A 233 29.25 12.19 -7.17
N GLU A 234 29.83 13.06 -6.33
CA GLU A 234 29.24 13.43 -5.04
C GLU A 234 27.92 14.20 -5.20
N LEU A 235 27.79 15.09 -6.20
CA LEU A 235 26.51 15.74 -6.53
C LEU A 235 25.44 14.73 -6.97
N ARG A 236 25.78 13.71 -7.76
CA ARG A 236 24.84 12.63 -8.15
C ARG A 236 24.36 11.85 -6.93
N ARG A 237 25.27 11.54 -6.01
CA ARG A 237 24.96 10.86 -4.74
C ARG A 237 24.05 11.71 -3.85
N GLN A 238 24.28 13.02 -3.77
CA GLN A 238 23.40 13.94 -3.03
C GLN A 238 22.00 14.01 -3.65
N ILE A 239 21.90 14.02 -4.98
CA ILE A 239 20.61 13.95 -5.68
C ILE A 239 19.87 12.65 -5.36
N GLU A 240 20.56 11.50 -5.35
CA GLU A 240 19.99 10.20 -5.00
C GLU A 240 19.49 10.16 -3.54
N ILE A 241 20.26 10.71 -2.60
CA ILE A 241 19.85 10.87 -1.19
C ILE A 241 18.58 11.72 -1.09
N CYS A 242 18.57 12.90 -1.72
CA CYS A 242 17.40 13.80 -1.70
C CYS A 242 16.16 13.15 -2.35
N GLN A 243 16.33 12.26 -3.32
CA GLN A 243 15.22 11.53 -3.94
C GLN A 243 14.62 10.49 -2.98
N GLU A 244 15.43 9.70 -2.28
CA GLU A 244 14.92 8.74 -1.29
C GLU A 244 14.36 9.44 -0.04
N GLU A 245 14.95 10.56 0.41
CA GLU A 245 14.40 11.42 1.46
C GLU A 245 13.00 11.92 1.10
N ASN A 246 12.82 12.49 -0.11
CA ASN A 246 11.50 12.92 -0.60
C ASN A 246 10.49 11.77 -0.63
N LYS A 247 10.89 10.59 -1.09
CA LYS A 247 10.04 9.38 -1.13
C LYS A 247 9.66 8.87 0.28
N ILE A 248 10.50 9.07 1.29
CA ILE A 248 10.17 8.81 2.70
C ILE A 248 9.19 9.87 3.23
N LEU A 249 9.43 11.15 2.92
CA LEU A 249 8.53 12.26 3.27
C LEU A 249 7.14 12.12 2.64
N GLU A 250 7.05 11.70 1.37
CA GLU A 250 5.79 11.41 0.67
C GLU A 250 4.99 10.30 1.35
N LYS A 251 5.64 9.18 1.72
CA LYS A 251 4.99 8.09 2.47
C LYS A 251 4.46 8.58 3.82
N THR A 252 5.27 9.35 4.55
CA THR A 252 4.90 9.92 5.85
C THR A 252 3.76 10.92 5.73
N ASN A 253 3.80 11.78 4.71
CA ASN A 253 2.75 12.76 4.43
C ASN A 253 1.43 12.06 4.06
N ARG A 254 1.48 11.04 3.19
CA ARG A 254 0.31 10.23 2.84
C ARG A 254 -0.30 9.55 4.06
N GLN A 255 0.51 9.06 5.00
CA GLN A 255 0.00 8.50 6.26
C GLN A 255 -0.67 9.55 7.15
N LYS A 256 -0.08 10.75 7.28
CA LYS A 256 -0.70 11.88 8.02
C LYS A 256 -2.00 12.37 7.38
N VAL A 257 -2.10 12.39 6.06
CA VAL A 257 -3.35 12.70 5.35
C VAL A 257 -4.44 11.69 5.70
N LEU A 258 -4.14 10.38 5.68
CA LEU A 258 -5.08 9.33 6.09
C LEU A 258 -5.51 9.45 7.57
N GLU A 259 -4.64 9.93 8.45
CA GLU A 259 -4.96 10.22 9.85
C GLU A 259 -5.89 11.44 9.99
N VAL A 260 -5.61 12.52 9.26
CA VAL A 260 -6.48 13.71 9.19
C VAL A 260 -7.84 13.38 8.58
N GLU A 261 -7.92 12.53 7.57
CA GLU A 261 -9.18 12.05 6.98
C GLU A 261 -10.02 11.28 8.01
N LYS A 262 -9.41 10.39 8.80
CA LYS A 262 -10.10 9.68 9.91
C LYS A 262 -10.61 10.65 10.98
N LEU A 263 -9.78 11.59 11.42
CA LEU A 263 -10.19 12.58 12.40
C LEU A 263 -11.35 13.44 11.86
N SER A 264 -11.31 13.81 10.58
CA SER A 264 -12.39 14.54 9.91
C SER A 264 -13.71 13.74 9.90
N GLN A 265 -13.65 12.42 9.65
CA GLN A 265 -14.82 11.53 9.76
C GLN A 265 -15.38 11.51 11.19
N THR A 266 -14.52 11.35 12.21
CA THR A 266 -14.99 11.36 13.61
C THR A 266 -15.59 12.72 14.03
N ILE A 267 -15.11 13.83 13.48
CA ILE A 267 -15.71 15.15 13.70
C ILE A 267 -17.12 15.20 13.10
N GLN A 268 -17.30 14.72 11.86
CA GLN A 268 -18.61 14.67 11.21
C GLN A 268 -19.60 13.78 11.99
N GLU A 269 -19.18 12.60 12.45
CA GLU A 269 -20.01 11.71 13.28
C GLU A 269 -20.44 12.40 14.60
N LEU A 270 -19.56 13.16 15.23
CA LEU A 270 -19.87 13.94 16.43
C LEU A 270 -20.81 15.12 16.13
N GLU A 271 -20.64 15.80 15.00
CA GLU A 271 -21.56 16.87 14.55
C GLU A 271 -22.97 16.32 14.31
N GLU A 272 -23.10 15.18 13.64
CA GLU A 272 -24.37 14.47 13.44
C GLU A 272 -25.00 14.04 14.78
N ALA A 273 -24.20 13.53 15.72
CA ALA A 273 -24.65 13.18 17.06
C ALA A 273 -25.13 14.40 17.87
N ILE A 274 -24.46 15.55 17.74
CA ILE A 274 -24.87 16.82 18.37
C ILE A 274 -26.19 17.32 17.78
N LEU A 275 -26.37 17.23 16.45
CA LEU A 275 -27.64 17.60 15.78
C LEU A 275 -28.79 16.70 16.24
N ALA A 276 -28.57 15.38 16.32
CA ALA A 276 -29.55 14.43 16.84
C ALA A 276 -29.88 14.70 18.33
N GLY A 277 -28.87 14.98 19.15
CA GLY A 277 -29.03 15.38 20.55
C GLY A 277 -29.83 16.68 20.70
N GLY A 278 -29.62 17.66 19.82
CA GLY A 278 -30.41 18.90 19.75
C GLY A 278 -31.88 18.65 19.42
N ALA A 279 -32.17 17.75 18.47
CA ALA A 279 -33.53 17.35 18.15
C ALA A 279 -34.23 16.64 19.33
N ALA A 280 -33.53 15.74 20.03
CA ALA A 280 -34.03 15.08 21.23
C ALA A 280 -34.27 16.07 22.40
N ALA A 281 -33.37 17.04 22.59
CA ALA A 281 -33.55 18.08 23.60
C ALA A 281 -34.77 18.98 23.31
N ASN A 282 -35.08 19.24 22.03
CA ASN A 282 -36.27 19.96 21.63
C ASN A 282 -37.55 19.18 21.93
N SER A 283 -37.62 17.89 21.59
CA SER A 283 -38.80 17.06 21.89
C SER A 283 -39.04 16.90 23.39
N ILE A 284 -37.97 16.76 24.21
CA ILE A 284 -38.06 16.81 25.67
C ILE A 284 -38.67 18.13 26.15
N ARG A 285 -38.24 19.28 25.60
CA ARG A 285 -38.80 20.60 25.95
C ARG A 285 -40.28 20.71 25.59
N ASP A 286 -40.69 20.14 24.47
CA ASP A 286 -42.10 20.15 24.05
C ASP A 286 -42.97 19.24 24.91
N TYR A 287 -42.50 18.04 25.29
CA TYR A 287 -43.19 17.22 26.28
C TYR A 287 -43.27 17.89 27.66
N GLN A 288 -42.21 18.58 28.11
CA GLN A 288 -42.24 19.37 29.35
C GLN A 288 -43.29 20.49 29.30
N ARG A 289 -43.46 21.15 28.14
CA ARG A 289 -44.53 22.14 27.93
C ARG A 289 -45.92 21.51 27.99
N GLN A 290 -46.14 20.37 27.33
CA GLN A 290 -47.40 19.63 27.39
C GLN A 290 -47.73 19.17 28.81
N ILE A 291 -46.75 18.62 29.55
CA ILE A 291 -46.90 18.23 30.95
C ILE A 291 -47.25 19.45 31.83
N SER A 292 -46.68 20.63 31.54
CA SER A 292 -47.01 21.86 32.26
C SER A 292 -48.45 22.31 32.00
N GLN A 293 -48.92 22.26 30.74
CA GLN A 293 -50.30 22.54 30.36
C GLN A 293 -51.29 21.59 31.05
N LEU A 294 -51.05 20.27 30.96
CA LEU A 294 -51.87 19.23 31.61
C LEU A 294 -51.91 19.38 33.14
N ASN A 295 -50.83 19.86 33.77
CA ASN A 295 -50.82 20.16 35.20
C ASN A 295 -51.67 21.40 35.53
N GLU A 296 -51.67 22.43 34.68
CA GLU A 296 -52.54 23.60 34.84
C GLU A 296 -54.02 23.23 34.68
N GLU A 297 -54.35 22.41 33.67
CA GLU A 297 -55.68 21.85 33.44
C GLU A 297 -56.14 20.97 34.61
N LYS A 298 -55.28 20.07 35.10
CA LYS A 298 -55.52 19.27 36.30
C LYS A 298 -55.86 20.16 37.50
N ARG A 299 -55.08 21.21 37.76
CA ARG A 299 -55.37 22.17 38.84
C ARG A 299 -56.71 22.89 38.62
N THR A 300 -57.13 23.17 37.39
CA THR A 300 -58.47 23.75 37.14
C THR A 300 -59.60 22.75 37.42
N LEU A 301 -59.47 21.51 36.94
CA LEU A 301 -60.43 20.43 37.16
C LEU A 301 -60.53 20.04 38.65
N GLU A 302 -59.43 20.04 39.40
CA GLU A 302 -59.43 19.81 40.85
C GLU A 302 -60.23 20.88 41.60
N ARG A 303 -60.08 22.15 41.21
CA ARG A 303 -60.88 23.27 41.77
C ARG A 303 -62.35 23.15 41.39
N GLU A 304 -62.67 22.70 40.17
CA GLU A 304 -64.05 22.45 39.73
C GLU A 304 -64.69 21.28 40.47
N LEU A 305 -63.97 20.17 40.62
CA LEU A 305 -64.39 19.03 41.42
C LEU A 305 -64.65 19.43 42.88
N ALA A 306 -63.82 20.30 43.46
CA ALA A 306 -64.05 20.85 44.79
C ALA A 306 -65.34 21.69 44.85
N ARG A 307 -65.56 22.60 43.88
CA ARG A 307 -66.81 23.38 43.76
C ARG A 307 -68.05 22.48 43.59
N ALA A 308 -67.95 21.45 42.77
CA ALA A 308 -69.01 20.47 42.54
C ALA A 308 -69.31 19.65 43.80
N LYS A 309 -68.29 19.17 44.52
CA LYS A 309 -68.44 18.48 45.82
C LYS A 309 -69.15 19.36 46.86
N VAL A 310 -68.76 20.63 46.98
CA VAL A 310 -69.44 21.58 47.90
C VAL A 310 -70.90 21.78 47.47
N SER A 311 -71.17 21.91 46.18
CA SER A 311 -72.54 22.09 45.66
C SER A 311 -73.41 20.84 45.88
N ALA A 312 -72.86 19.64 45.63
CA ALA A 312 -73.51 18.37 45.89
C ALA A 312 -73.79 18.17 47.40
N ASN A 313 -72.84 18.51 48.28
CA ASN A 313 -73.05 18.47 49.74
C ASN A 313 -74.15 19.44 50.19
N ARG A 314 -74.23 20.64 49.59
CA ARG A 314 -75.32 21.59 49.84
C ARG A 314 -76.67 21.02 49.42
N VAL A 315 -76.77 20.46 48.22
CA VAL A 315 -78.00 19.80 47.74
C VAL A 315 -78.37 18.61 48.62
N ALA A 316 -77.43 17.75 48.99
CA ALA A 316 -77.65 16.63 49.88
C ALA A 316 -78.15 17.07 51.27
N THR A 317 -77.66 18.22 51.78
CA THR A 317 -78.14 18.81 53.04
C THR A 317 -79.56 19.35 52.91
N VAL A 318 -79.90 20.02 51.80
CA VAL A 318 -81.26 20.51 51.53
C VAL A 318 -82.24 19.34 51.42
N VAL A 319 -81.92 18.33 50.61
CA VAL A 319 -82.75 17.11 50.48
C VAL A 319 -82.85 16.39 51.83
N ALA A 320 -81.77 16.23 52.59
CA ALA A 320 -81.86 15.61 53.92
C ALA A 320 -82.78 16.37 54.88
N ASN A 321 -82.89 17.70 54.77
CA ASN A 321 -83.84 18.50 55.55
C ASN A 321 -85.30 18.34 55.07
N GLU A 322 -85.54 18.19 53.75
CA GLU A 322 -86.88 17.91 53.20
C GLU A 322 -87.44 16.55 53.64
N TRP A 323 -86.58 15.60 54.00
CA TRP A 323 -86.94 14.24 54.45
C TRP A 323 -87.05 14.09 55.98
N LYS A 324 -87.12 15.22 56.70
CA LYS A 324 -87.40 15.23 58.14
C LYS A 324 -88.91 15.18 58.42
N ASP A 325 -89.27 14.53 59.52
CA ASP A 325 -90.62 14.51 60.06
C ASP A 325 -90.97 15.80 60.84
N GLU A 326 -92.21 15.88 61.34
CA GLU A 326 -92.69 17.00 62.18
C GLU A 326 -91.88 17.19 63.49
N ASN A 327 -91.05 16.22 63.86
CA ASN A 327 -90.14 16.27 65.00
C ASN A 327 -88.67 16.54 64.59
N ASP A 328 -88.45 17.03 63.36
CA ASP A 328 -87.16 17.43 62.79
C ASP A 328 -86.17 16.25 62.62
N LYS A 329 -86.68 15.00 62.59
CA LYS A 329 -85.88 13.76 62.46
C LYS A 329 -86.02 13.15 61.07
N VAL A 330 -84.89 12.76 60.47
CA VAL A 330 -84.91 12.02 59.20
C VAL A 330 -85.32 10.57 59.46
N MET A 331 -86.25 10.04 58.65
CA MET A 331 -86.69 8.64 58.75
C MET A 331 -85.50 7.67 58.62
N PRO A 332 -85.27 6.74 59.57
CA PRO A 332 -84.17 5.79 59.48
C PRO A 332 -84.24 4.92 58.22
N VAL A 333 -83.12 4.76 57.51
CA VAL A 333 -83.04 4.00 56.24
C VAL A 333 -83.62 2.59 56.36
N LYS A 334 -83.42 1.92 57.50
CA LYS A 334 -84.00 0.59 57.77
C LYS A 334 -85.53 0.64 57.79
N GLN A 335 -86.11 1.60 58.51
CA GLN A 335 -87.56 1.80 58.58
C GLN A 335 -88.14 2.09 57.19
N TRP A 336 -87.52 3.00 56.44
CA TRP A 336 -87.95 3.33 55.07
C TRP A 336 -87.91 2.11 54.13
N LEU A 337 -86.88 1.26 54.23
CA LEU A 337 -86.79 0.03 53.44
C LEU A 337 -87.87 -1.00 53.82
N ASP A 338 -88.17 -1.14 55.12
CA ASP A 338 -89.19 -2.04 55.63
C ASP A 338 -90.61 -1.55 55.26
N ASP A 339 -90.90 -0.25 55.38
CA ASP A 339 -92.16 0.36 54.93
C ASP A 339 -92.32 0.26 53.40
N ARG A 340 -91.25 0.51 52.63
CA ARG A 340 -91.27 0.32 51.16
C ARG A 340 -91.54 -1.14 50.78
N ARG A 341 -90.97 -2.11 51.52
CA ARG A 341 -91.23 -3.54 51.32
C ARG A 341 -92.67 -3.91 51.67
N LEU A 342 -93.22 -3.35 52.75
CA LEU A 342 -94.61 -3.56 53.16
C LEU A 342 -95.57 -3.01 52.10
N LEU A 343 -95.40 -1.76 51.65
CA LEU A 343 -96.19 -1.15 50.58
C LEU A 343 -96.09 -1.95 49.26
N GLN A 344 -94.91 -2.49 48.94
CA GLN A 344 -94.73 -3.34 47.76
C GLN A 344 -95.48 -4.67 47.88
N ALA A 345 -95.47 -5.30 49.06
CA ALA A 345 -96.24 -6.51 49.34
C ALA A 345 -97.76 -6.24 49.34
N GLU A 346 -98.22 -5.11 49.88
CA GLU A 346 -99.62 -4.70 49.82
C GLU A 346 -100.08 -4.41 48.39
N MET A 347 -99.29 -3.70 47.59
CA MET A 347 -99.57 -3.50 46.16
C MET A 347 -99.69 -4.85 45.44
N GLN A 348 -98.83 -5.81 45.75
CA GLN A 348 -98.89 -7.15 45.15
C GLN A 348 -100.16 -7.91 45.57
N ARG A 349 -100.51 -7.88 46.86
CA ARG A 349 -101.79 -8.42 47.38
C ARG A 349 -103.00 -7.76 46.73
N LEU A 350 -102.96 -6.45 46.47
CA LEU A 350 -104.03 -5.73 45.77
C LEU A 350 -104.14 -6.17 44.30
N LYS A 351 -103.02 -6.39 43.60
CA LYS A 351 -103.01 -6.97 42.23
C LYS A 351 -103.59 -8.38 42.21
N GLU A 352 -103.25 -9.22 43.19
CA GLU A 352 -103.81 -10.58 43.30
C GLU A 352 -105.30 -10.56 43.60
N LYS A 353 -105.75 -9.68 44.50
CA LYS A 353 -107.18 -9.47 44.80
C LYS A 353 -107.94 -8.97 43.56
N LEU A 354 -107.36 -8.03 42.81
CA LEU A 354 -107.90 -7.56 41.52
C LEU A 354 -108.03 -8.73 40.52
N ALA A 355 -107.00 -9.56 40.38
CA ALA A 355 -107.04 -10.73 39.49
C ALA A 355 -108.08 -11.78 39.92
N VAL A 356 -108.35 -11.93 41.22
CA VAL A 356 -109.46 -12.76 41.72
C VAL A 356 -110.81 -12.15 41.35
N SER A 357 -111.01 -10.84 41.56
CA SER A 357 -112.22 -10.13 41.16
C SER A 357 -112.45 -10.19 39.64
N GLU A 358 -111.41 -10.06 38.82
CA GLU A 358 -111.50 -10.24 37.37
C GLU A 358 -111.92 -11.66 36.97
N ARG A 359 -111.35 -12.70 37.59
CA ARG A 359 -111.76 -14.09 37.33
C ARG A 359 -113.21 -14.34 37.75
N THR A 360 -113.62 -13.78 38.88
CA THR A 360 -115.00 -13.88 39.38
C THR A 360 -115.96 -13.19 38.42
N ALA A 361 -115.68 -11.94 38.02
CA ALA A 361 -116.48 -11.20 37.03
C ALA A 361 -116.55 -11.91 35.66
N LYS A 362 -115.46 -12.55 35.22
CA LYS A 362 -115.45 -13.40 34.01
C LYS A 362 -116.34 -14.64 34.17
N ALA A 363 -116.32 -15.31 35.33
CA ALA A 363 -117.18 -16.45 35.61
C ALA A 363 -118.66 -16.05 35.73
N GLU A 364 -118.97 -14.92 36.36
CA GLU A 364 -120.30 -14.32 36.41
C GLU A 364 -120.81 -13.94 35.01
N ALA A 365 -119.96 -13.37 34.15
CA ALA A 365 -120.30 -13.09 32.77
C ALA A 365 -120.59 -14.37 31.96
N GLN A 366 -119.81 -15.45 32.17
CA GLN A 366 -120.08 -16.75 31.56
C GLN A 366 -121.39 -17.38 32.06
N LEU A 367 -121.70 -17.26 33.36
CA LEU A 367 -122.98 -17.68 33.92
C LEU A 367 -124.14 -16.86 33.35
N LYS A 368 -123.98 -15.54 33.23
CA LYS A 368 -124.96 -14.63 32.62
C LYS A 368 -125.25 -15.01 31.17
N GLU A 369 -124.23 -15.33 30.37
CA GLU A 369 -124.43 -15.86 29.00
C GLU A 369 -125.11 -17.25 29.01
N LYS A 370 -124.74 -18.17 29.92
CA LYS A 370 -125.46 -19.45 30.06
C LYS A 370 -126.94 -19.28 30.43
N PHE A 371 -127.27 -18.35 31.32
CA PHE A 371 -128.66 -18.05 31.68
C PHE A 371 -129.42 -17.38 30.53
N LYS A 372 -128.77 -16.46 29.81
CA LYS A 372 -129.31 -15.80 28.61
C LYS A 372 -129.59 -16.79 27.47
N LEU A 373 -128.70 -17.78 27.25
CA LEU A 373 -128.94 -18.88 26.32
C LEU A 373 -130.10 -19.79 26.77
N ARG A 374 -130.22 -20.11 28.06
CA ARG A 374 -131.35 -20.88 28.60
C ARG A 374 -132.68 -20.14 28.46
N LEU A 375 -132.71 -18.83 28.74
CA LEU A 375 -133.86 -17.97 28.49
C LEU A 375 -134.26 -18.02 27.02
N LYS A 376 -133.31 -17.85 26.10
CA LYS A 376 -133.57 -17.91 24.65
C LYS A 376 -134.12 -19.26 24.19
N ILE A 377 -133.60 -20.37 24.73
CA ILE A 377 -134.13 -21.73 24.44
C ILE A 377 -135.56 -21.89 24.98
N LEU A 378 -135.90 -21.32 26.14
CA LEU A 378 -137.28 -21.33 26.67
C LEU A 378 -138.23 -20.45 25.83
N GLU A 379 -137.77 -19.27 25.40
CA GLU A 379 -138.50 -18.39 24.48
C GLU A 379 -138.79 -19.07 23.14
N ASP A 380 -137.81 -19.80 22.59
CA ASP A 380 -137.96 -20.53 21.33
C ASP A 380 -138.78 -21.82 21.49
N GLY A 381 -138.69 -22.50 22.65
CA GLY A 381 -139.55 -23.64 23.00
C GLY A 381 -141.02 -23.26 23.14
N LEU A 382 -141.31 -22.08 23.70
CA LEU A 382 -142.68 -21.55 23.82
C LEU A 382 -143.31 -21.22 22.45
N LYS A 383 -142.51 -20.89 21.43
CA LYS A 383 -142.99 -20.64 20.06
C LYS A 383 -143.38 -21.92 19.30
N HIS A 384 -142.95 -23.11 19.76
CA HIS A 384 -143.06 -24.35 19.00
C HIS A 384 -144.17 -25.31 19.50
N VAL A 385 -145.05 -24.86 20.40
CA VAL A 385 -146.28 -25.58 20.83
C VAL A 385 -147.48 -25.16 19.97
N SER A 386 -147.28 -25.05 18.65
CA SER A 386 -148.37 -24.94 17.67
C SER A 386 -148.08 -25.86 16.48
N SER A 387 -149.01 -26.79 16.25
CA SER A 387 -149.19 -27.57 15.02
C SER A 387 -148.29 -28.81 14.78
N PHE A 388 -148.76 -29.96 15.30
CA PHE A 388 -149.04 -31.27 14.62
C PHE A 388 -148.04 -31.88 13.57
N SER A 389 -147.97 -33.20 13.29
CA SER A 389 -148.34 -34.46 13.98
C SER A 389 -147.98 -35.68 13.08
N VAL A 390 -147.24 -36.68 13.61
CA VAL A 390 -147.17 -38.12 13.19
C VAL A 390 -146.70 -38.52 11.76
N ASN A 391 -145.45 -39.06 11.67
CA ASN A 391 -144.95 -40.36 11.11
C ASN A 391 -145.53 -41.02 9.80
N PRO A 392 -144.82 -41.91 9.05
CA PRO A 392 -143.64 -42.73 9.45
C PRO A 392 -142.53 -43.09 8.38
N LYS A 393 -141.55 -43.92 8.83
CA LYS A 393 -140.78 -45.01 8.13
C LYS A 393 -139.33 -44.83 7.59
N ASN A 394 -138.50 -45.77 8.08
CA ASN A 394 -137.36 -46.51 7.46
C ASN A 394 -135.89 -46.03 7.58
N ASN A 395 -135.15 -46.73 8.46
CA ASN A 395 -133.83 -47.40 8.28
C ASN A 395 -132.61 -46.58 7.75
N ALA A 396 -131.39 -46.63 8.32
CA ALA A 396 -130.79 -47.36 9.46
C ALA A 396 -129.51 -46.57 9.93
N SER A 397 -128.62 -46.98 10.85
CA SER A 397 -128.40 -48.22 11.64
C SER A 397 -127.66 -47.92 12.98
N SER A 398 -127.22 -48.96 13.68
CA SER A 398 -126.36 -48.99 14.90
C SER A 398 -125.18 -49.97 14.69
N PRO A 399 -124.27 -50.34 15.65
CA PRO A 399 -124.05 -49.97 17.08
C PRO A 399 -122.59 -49.44 17.37
N LYS A 400 -122.16 -48.87 18.53
CA LYS A 400 -122.02 -49.33 19.95
C LYS A 400 -121.11 -50.59 20.14
N PRO A 401 -120.45 -50.86 21.30
CA PRO A 401 -120.09 -50.00 22.48
C PRO A 401 -118.72 -50.36 23.18
N GLU A 402 -118.50 -49.86 24.42
CA GLU A 402 -117.71 -50.43 25.58
C GLU A 402 -116.27 -49.94 25.95
N LYS A 403 -116.14 -49.46 27.21
CA LYS A 403 -115.20 -49.81 28.33
C LYS A 403 -113.67 -49.92 28.06
N THR A 404 -112.71 -49.55 28.93
CA THR A 404 -112.61 -49.51 30.43
C THR A 404 -111.74 -48.32 30.96
N SER A 405 -111.12 -48.45 32.13
CA SER A 405 -110.73 -47.42 33.14
C SER A 405 -109.23 -47.12 33.33
N ASN A 406 -108.92 -45.89 33.79
CA ASN A 406 -107.87 -45.43 34.77
C ASN A 406 -106.40 -45.91 34.59
N LEU A 407 -105.36 -45.05 34.62
CA LEU A 407 -104.74 -44.41 35.81
C LEU A 407 -103.68 -43.32 35.42
N LEU A 408 -103.14 -42.57 36.40
CA LEU A 408 -102.10 -41.51 36.28
C LEU A 408 -100.72 -42.02 35.78
N GLY A 409 -99.74 -41.23 35.31
CA GLY A 409 -99.65 -39.77 35.04
C GLY A 409 -98.18 -39.28 34.90
N PHE A 410 -97.99 -37.95 34.79
CA PHE A 410 -96.74 -37.14 34.93
C PHE A 410 -95.88 -36.73 33.69
N LEU A 411 -95.79 -35.39 33.54
CA LEU A 411 -94.87 -34.48 32.82
C LEU A 411 -94.01 -34.94 31.60
N THR A 412 -94.13 -34.23 30.46
CA THR A 412 -93.27 -33.07 30.08
C THR A 412 -93.48 -32.67 28.62
N SER A 413 -93.92 -31.44 28.35
CA SER A 413 -93.86 -30.75 27.04
C SER A 413 -94.26 -29.29 27.25
N SER A 414 -93.88 -28.28 26.45
CA SER A 414 -92.79 -28.09 25.48
C SER A 414 -92.82 -26.59 25.06
N GLY A 415 -91.86 -26.12 24.25
CA GLY A 415 -92.11 -24.93 23.42
C GLY A 415 -91.64 -23.55 23.94
N GLY A 416 -90.31 -23.36 23.95
CA GLY A 416 -89.54 -22.23 23.41
C GLY A 416 -90.02 -20.76 23.43
N LEU A 417 -89.04 -19.83 23.48
CA LEU A 417 -88.77 -18.85 22.40
C LEU A 417 -87.54 -17.94 22.70
N ARG A 418 -86.66 -17.84 21.69
CA ARG A 418 -85.87 -16.66 21.24
C ARG A 418 -84.80 -15.96 22.12
N LYS A 419 -83.57 -16.01 21.54
CA LYS A 419 -82.65 -14.90 21.20
C LYS A 419 -81.93 -14.09 22.30
N ARG A 420 -80.64 -14.40 22.43
CA ARG A 420 -79.46 -13.51 22.21
C ARG A 420 -79.44 -12.13 22.90
N SER A 421 -78.62 -12.02 23.95
CA SER A 421 -77.98 -10.77 24.38
C SER A 421 -76.51 -10.67 23.88
N LYS A 422 -75.97 -9.45 23.91
CA LYS A 422 -74.60 -9.01 23.55
C LYS A 422 -74.25 -7.87 24.52
N VAL A 423 -72.96 -7.52 24.68
CA VAL A 423 -72.43 -6.35 25.43
C VAL A 423 -72.47 -6.65 26.95
N ALA A 424 -71.37 -6.86 27.69
CA ALA A 424 -70.16 -6.06 27.95
C ALA A 424 -70.44 -4.77 28.75
N ASP A 425 -69.91 -4.62 29.97
CA ASP A 425 -68.99 -3.53 30.37
C ASP A 425 -68.52 -3.65 31.86
N SER A 426 -67.36 -3.03 32.13
CA SER A 426 -66.92 -2.32 33.35
C SER A 426 -67.02 -2.93 34.78
N SER A 427 -65.84 -3.07 35.42
CA SER A 427 -65.56 -2.71 36.84
C SER A 427 -64.04 -2.75 37.08
N GLU A 428 -63.30 -1.64 36.99
CA GLU A 428 -62.93 -0.72 38.09
C GLU A 428 -62.10 -1.30 39.26
N LYS A 429 -60.84 -0.79 39.40
CA LYS A 429 -60.16 -0.28 40.63
C LYS A 429 -59.79 -1.27 41.78
N GLU A 430 -58.77 -1.07 42.64
CA GLU A 430 -57.62 -0.14 42.76
C GLU A 430 -56.62 -0.65 43.87
N ASN A 431 -55.41 -0.05 43.97
CA ASN A 431 -54.45 -0.05 45.12
C ASN A 431 -53.67 -1.38 45.42
N ALA A 432 -52.31 -1.41 45.44
CA ALA A 432 -51.32 -0.86 46.41
C ALA A 432 -51.32 -1.63 47.77
N GLU A 433 -50.21 -2.05 48.41
CA GLU A 433 -48.81 -1.56 48.51
C GLU A 433 -47.86 -2.67 49.11
N ILE A 434 -46.55 -2.38 49.32
CA ILE A 434 -45.59 -2.95 50.33
C ILE A 434 -44.37 -3.80 49.85
N LEU A 435 -43.20 -3.12 49.90
CA LEU A 435 -41.81 -3.52 50.26
C LEU A 435 -41.40 -4.98 50.60
N LYS A 436 -40.31 -5.46 49.94
CA LYS A 436 -38.98 -5.92 50.49
C LYS A 436 -38.12 -6.56 49.36
N VAL A 437 -36.97 -5.98 48.97
CA VAL A 437 -35.60 -6.09 49.54
C VAL A 437 -34.85 -7.41 49.22
N SER A 438 -33.87 -7.27 48.32
CA SER A 438 -32.57 -7.99 48.13
C SER A 438 -32.35 -8.42 46.67
N THR A 439 -31.19 -8.42 46.02
CA THR A 439 -29.82 -7.85 46.14
C THR A 439 -28.95 -8.76 45.25
N ASN A 440 -28.04 -8.21 44.42
CA ASN A 440 -27.05 -8.92 43.57
C ASN A 440 -27.62 -9.70 42.35
N SER A 441 -26.92 -9.85 41.21
CA SER A 441 -25.68 -9.23 40.70
C SER A 441 -25.47 -9.58 39.23
N ASN A 442 -25.04 -8.63 38.39
CA ASN A 442 -23.89 -8.73 37.46
C ASN A 442 -23.96 -7.68 36.34
N VAL A 443 -22.82 -7.00 36.16
CA VAL A 443 -22.56 -6.07 35.05
C VAL A 443 -21.58 -6.75 34.09
N SER A 444 -21.84 -6.61 32.79
CA SER A 444 -20.82 -6.76 31.75
C SER A 444 -21.17 -5.80 30.63
N ASN A 445 -20.32 -4.80 30.41
CA ASN A 445 -19.70 -4.53 29.11
C ASN A 445 -18.74 -3.34 29.21
N GLN A 446 -17.46 -3.65 28.95
CA GLN A 446 -16.62 -3.03 27.93
C GLN A 446 -16.65 -1.50 27.79
N ASP A 447 -15.62 -0.86 28.34
CA ASP A 447 -15.07 0.42 27.86
C ASP A 447 -13.72 0.17 27.17
N GLY A 448 -13.45 0.90 26.07
CA GLY A 448 -12.25 0.74 25.25
C GLY A 448 -11.08 1.62 25.70
N ASP A 449 -9.89 1.01 25.79
CA ASP A 449 -8.64 1.72 26.08
C ASP A 449 -8.15 2.55 24.87
N SER A 450 -7.56 3.72 25.16
CA SER A 450 -6.82 4.56 24.20
C SER A 450 -5.44 4.84 24.77
N THR A 451 -4.49 3.98 24.41
CA THR A 451 -3.12 4.01 24.95
C THR A 451 -2.36 5.26 24.49
N SER A 452 -2.07 6.20 25.40
CA SER A 452 -1.08 7.26 25.19
C SER A 452 0.28 6.87 25.81
N THR A 453 1.32 6.74 24.97
CA THR A 453 2.66 6.33 25.40
C THR A 453 3.41 7.43 26.15
N ALA A 454 3.75 7.21 27.43
CA ALA A 454 4.80 7.94 28.12
C ALA A 454 5.47 7.08 29.19
N THR A 455 6.73 6.70 28.96
CA THR A 455 7.57 5.96 29.91
C THR A 455 7.98 6.84 31.09
N ALA A 456 7.75 6.38 32.32
CA ALA A 456 8.35 6.97 33.52
C ALA A 456 9.24 5.94 34.23
N THR A 457 10.47 6.35 34.55
CA THR A 457 11.49 5.56 35.24
C THR A 457 11.21 5.46 36.75
N ALA A 458 11.20 4.24 37.28
CA ALA A 458 11.63 3.98 38.67
C ALA A 458 13.18 4.11 38.73
N SER A 459 13.86 4.44 39.82
CA SER A 459 13.49 4.62 41.25
C SER A 459 14.65 5.33 41.98
N ASP A 460 14.39 6.15 43.01
CA ASP A 460 15.07 5.99 44.31
C ASP A 460 14.31 6.72 45.45
N GLU A 461 14.57 6.31 46.69
CA GLU A 461 13.93 6.78 47.92
C GLU A 461 14.59 8.05 48.52
N ARG A 462 13.83 8.93 49.20
CA ARG A 462 13.86 9.09 50.70
C ARG A 462 13.22 10.36 51.27
N LYS A 463 12.50 10.13 52.38
CA LYS A 463 12.33 10.97 53.59
C LYS A 463 11.50 12.26 53.54
N ASN A 464 10.27 12.12 54.05
CA ASN A 464 9.81 12.74 55.32
C ASN A 464 10.06 14.24 55.58
N ASN A 465 8.98 15.03 55.48
CA ASN A 465 8.14 15.49 56.62
C ASN A 465 7.77 16.99 56.59
N GLU A 466 6.48 17.23 56.79
CA GLU A 466 5.83 18.42 57.40
C GLU A 466 6.49 19.81 57.28
N ASN A 467 5.85 20.70 56.50
CA ASN A 467 5.14 21.81 57.15
C ASN A 467 4.00 22.37 56.28
N ARG A 468 2.84 22.67 56.90
CA ARG A 468 1.72 23.40 56.24
C ARG A 468 1.80 24.87 56.63
N GLY A 469 1.93 25.77 55.65
CA GLY A 469 1.82 27.21 55.92
C GLY A 469 2.24 28.12 54.78
N ASN A 470 1.28 28.48 53.92
CA ASN A 470 1.29 29.64 53.03
C ASN A 470 2.55 29.87 52.14
N ALA A 471 2.54 29.25 50.96
CA ALA A 471 3.34 29.69 49.81
C ALA A 471 2.39 30.04 48.66
N GLU A 472 1.94 31.30 48.63
CA GLU A 472 1.24 31.85 47.47
C GLU A 472 2.20 31.89 46.27
N ASP A 473 1.78 31.29 45.16
CA ASP A 473 2.34 31.43 43.81
C ASP A 473 3.86 31.27 43.63
N MET A 474 4.47 30.27 44.29
CA MET A 474 5.86 29.88 44.01
C MET A 474 5.93 28.66 43.07
N VAL A 475 6.06 28.94 41.77
CA VAL A 475 6.43 27.93 40.77
C VAL A 475 7.77 27.29 41.17
N SER A 476 7.79 25.95 41.25
CA SER A 476 9.00 25.17 41.57
C SER A 476 10.20 25.64 40.77
N GLY A 477 11.34 25.91 41.44
CA GLY A 477 12.57 26.39 40.78
C GLY A 477 13.01 25.49 39.63
N PHE A 478 12.80 24.17 39.73
CA PHE A 478 13.06 23.21 38.66
C PHE A 478 12.20 23.43 37.40
N LEU A 479 10.94 23.86 37.56
CA LEU A 479 10.09 24.26 36.43
C LEU A 479 10.60 25.56 35.80
N TYR A 480 11.10 26.50 36.62
CA TYR A 480 11.69 27.74 36.13
C TYR A 480 13.00 27.48 35.36
N ASP A 481 13.89 26.64 35.90
CA ASP A 481 15.13 26.20 35.23
C ASP A 481 14.84 25.47 33.91
N ARG A 482 13.85 24.57 33.91
CA ARG A 482 13.43 23.84 32.71
C ARG A 482 12.83 24.78 31.66
N LEU A 483 11.97 25.71 32.06
CA LEU A 483 11.38 26.71 31.18
C LEU A 483 12.44 27.68 30.64
N GLN A 484 13.37 28.13 31.48
CA GLN A 484 14.49 29.00 31.10
C GLN A 484 15.42 28.30 30.10
N LYS A 485 15.74 27.02 30.33
CA LYS A 485 16.51 26.19 29.39
C LYS A 485 15.79 26.06 28.05
N GLU A 486 14.48 25.82 28.05
CA GLU A 486 13.70 25.71 26.83
C GLU A 486 13.62 27.05 26.08
N VAL A 487 13.41 28.16 26.78
CA VAL A 487 13.44 29.52 26.19
C VAL A 487 14.82 29.84 25.59
N ILE A 488 15.92 29.44 26.24
CA ILE A 488 17.28 29.62 25.69
C ILE A 488 17.49 28.75 24.45
N ASN A 489 17.02 27.50 24.46
CA ASN A 489 17.09 26.60 23.31
C ASN A 489 16.27 27.13 22.13
N LEU A 490 15.05 27.62 22.39
CA LEU A 490 14.18 28.23 21.39
C LEU A 490 14.79 29.51 20.79
N ARG A 491 15.38 30.40 21.61
CA ARG A 491 16.10 31.58 21.12
C ARG A 491 17.26 31.22 20.20
N LYS A 492 18.13 30.28 20.62
CA LYS A 492 19.23 29.76 19.78
C LYS A 492 18.74 29.12 18.49
N CYS A 493 17.62 28.39 18.54
CA CYS A 493 16.99 27.81 17.35
C CYS A 493 16.46 28.89 16.39
N CYS A 494 15.86 29.97 16.91
CA CYS A 494 15.43 31.12 16.12
C CYS A 494 16.64 31.84 15.49
N GLU A 495 17.66 32.19 16.26
CA GLU A 495 18.89 32.84 15.77
C GLU A 495 19.58 32.02 14.64
N ALA A 496 19.63 30.69 14.78
CA ALA A 496 20.13 29.80 13.75
C ALA A 496 19.25 29.78 12.49
N LYS A 497 17.92 29.79 12.65
CA LYS A 497 16.96 29.86 11.53
C LYS A 497 17.04 31.21 10.81
N ASP A 498 17.13 32.32 11.54
CA ASP A 498 17.28 33.67 10.97
C ASP A 498 18.59 33.81 10.20
N SER A 499 19.68 33.24 10.73
CA SER A 499 20.97 33.16 10.03
C SER A 499 20.86 32.37 8.73
N SER A 500 20.15 31.23 8.73
CA SER A 500 19.89 30.42 7.53
C SER A 500 18.97 31.14 6.53
N LEU A 501 17.95 31.86 7.00
CA LEU A 501 17.04 32.66 6.19
C LEU A 501 17.81 33.79 5.48
N ASN A 502 18.70 34.48 6.18
CA ASN A 502 19.54 35.54 5.63
C ASN A 502 20.50 35.01 4.54
N ALA A 503 21.10 33.84 4.75
CA ALA A 503 21.93 33.20 3.73
C ALA A 503 21.12 32.88 2.45
N LYS A 504 19.91 32.32 2.59
CA LYS A 504 19.00 32.05 1.46
C LYS A 504 18.54 33.33 0.76
N ASN A 505 18.33 34.42 1.49
CA ASN A 505 17.95 35.71 0.91
C ASN A 505 19.08 36.30 0.03
N GLU A 506 20.34 36.20 0.44
CA GLU A 506 21.47 36.61 -0.42
C GLU A 506 21.66 35.67 -1.62
N GLU A 507 21.40 34.37 -1.49
CA GLU A 507 21.36 33.45 -2.63
C GLU A 507 20.28 33.82 -3.66
N ILE A 508 19.04 34.08 -3.20
CA ILE A 508 17.92 34.55 -4.04
C ILE A 508 18.31 35.85 -4.77
N LYS A 509 18.94 36.79 -4.09
CA LYS A 509 19.43 38.06 -4.64
C LYS A 509 20.52 37.86 -5.71
N ILE A 510 21.38 36.85 -5.56
CA ILE A 510 22.35 36.44 -6.60
C ILE A 510 21.63 35.79 -7.79
N LEU A 511 20.63 34.94 -7.54
CA LEU A 511 19.83 34.29 -8.58
C LEU A 511 19.05 35.33 -9.41
N ILE A 512 18.43 36.33 -8.78
CA ILE A 512 17.77 37.45 -9.46
C ILE A 512 18.75 38.16 -10.42
N LYS A 513 19.95 38.51 -9.94
CA LYS A 513 20.99 39.12 -10.78
C LYS A 513 21.42 38.23 -11.96
N LYS A 514 21.52 36.90 -11.76
CA LYS A 514 21.79 35.93 -12.82
C LYS A 514 20.65 35.87 -13.85
N VAL A 515 19.39 35.85 -13.40
CA VAL A 515 18.20 35.87 -14.27
C VAL A 515 18.14 37.15 -15.10
N GLU A 516 18.41 38.32 -14.52
CA GLU A 516 18.50 39.57 -15.28
C GLU A 516 19.64 39.53 -16.32
N ALA A 517 20.81 38.99 -15.96
CA ALA A 517 21.94 38.85 -16.87
C ALA A 517 21.60 37.93 -18.06
N PHE A 518 20.97 36.79 -17.80
CA PHE A 518 20.49 35.89 -18.85
C PHE A 518 19.38 36.53 -19.71
N SER A 519 18.46 37.28 -19.11
CA SER A 519 17.41 38.01 -19.85
C SER A 519 18.01 39.05 -20.80
N ARG A 520 19.00 39.83 -20.34
CA ARG A 520 19.76 40.77 -21.18
C ARG A 520 20.53 40.06 -22.29
N ALA A 521 21.19 38.94 -21.99
CA ALA A 521 21.91 38.15 -22.99
C ALA A 521 20.97 37.57 -24.06
N LEU A 522 19.82 37.04 -23.66
CA LEU A 522 18.79 36.51 -24.56
C LEU A 522 18.18 37.59 -25.46
N GLU A 523 17.99 38.81 -24.94
CA GLU A 523 17.52 39.94 -25.73
C GLU A 523 18.56 40.39 -26.78
N VAL A 524 19.85 40.44 -26.40
CA VAL A 524 20.96 40.71 -27.32
C VAL A 524 21.05 39.63 -28.40
N GLU A 525 20.91 38.36 -28.02
CA GLU A 525 20.93 37.23 -28.95
C GLU A 525 19.73 37.25 -29.91
N SER A 526 18.53 37.53 -29.42
CA SER A 526 17.35 37.72 -30.28
C SER A 526 17.55 38.87 -31.28
N LYS A 527 18.16 39.98 -30.85
CA LYS A 527 18.53 41.10 -31.74
C LYS A 527 19.64 40.71 -32.74
N ARG A 528 20.60 39.86 -32.34
CA ARG A 528 21.65 39.32 -33.23
C ARG A 528 21.05 38.43 -34.31
N VAL A 529 20.25 37.44 -33.94
CA VAL A 529 19.56 36.53 -34.86
C VAL A 529 18.67 37.29 -35.84
N LYS A 530 17.91 38.30 -35.38
CA LYS A 530 17.10 39.16 -36.29
C LYS A 530 17.96 39.92 -37.30
N ARG A 531 19.13 40.46 -36.89
CA ARG A 531 20.06 41.13 -37.81
C ARG A 531 20.70 40.16 -38.79
N GLU A 532 21.04 38.95 -38.35
CA GLU A 532 21.63 37.91 -39.18
C GLU A 532 20.63 37.37 -40.23
N ALA A 533 19.37 37.22 -39.87
CA ALA A 533 18.30 36.87 -40.81
C ALA A 533 18.14 37.93 -41.91
N ILE A 534 18.09 39.22 -41.55
CA ILE A 534 18.02 40.34 -42.50
C ILE A 534 19.29 40.41 -43.37
N ALA A 535 20.47 40.10 -42.82
CA ALA A 535 21.72 40.04 -43.57
C ALA A 535 21.68 38.92 -44.62
N LYS A 536 21.28 37.70 -44.23
CA LYS A 536 21.12 36.55 -45.11
C LYS A 536 20.08 36.80 -46.21
N GLU A 537 18.99 37.49 -45.89
CA GLU A 537 17.97 37.88 -46.89
C GLU A 537 18.51 38.91 -47.90
N LYS A 538 19.28 39.91 -47.44
CA LYS A 538 19.97 40.85 -48.34
C LYS A 538 21.03 40.16 -49.20
N GLU A 539 21.77 39.20 -48.66
CA GLU A 539 22.78 38.43 -49.38
C GLU A 539 22.13 37.58 -50.49
N LEU A 540 21.05 36.85 -50.17
CA LEU A 540 20.20 36.13 -51.13
C LEU A 540 19.58 37.06 -52.19
N GLY A 541 19.20 38.28 -51.81
CA GLY A 541 18.72 39.30 -52.74
C GLY A 541 19.81 39.80 -53.70
N SER A 542 21.04 39.99 -53.19
CA SER A 542 22.18 40.44 -54.00
C SER A 542 22.63 39.39 -55.01
N ALA A 543 22.71 38.11 -54.59
CA ALA A 543 23.04 36.99 -55.48
C ALA A 543 22.06 36.90 -56.67
N LYS A 544 20.75 37.00 -56.41
CA LYS A 544 19.73 37.03 -57.46
C LYS A 544 19.88 38.22 -58.40
N MET A 545 20.26 39.40 -57.90
CA MET A 545 20.45 40.57 -58.75
C MET A 545 21.73 40.49 -59.60
N ASP A 546 22.79 39.86 -59.12
CA ASP A 546 24.01 39.66 -59.91
C ASP A 546 23.86 38.55 -60.96
N ASP A 547 23.09 37.49 -60.71
CA ASP A 547 22.71 36.51 -61.74
C ASP A 547 21.88 37.17 -62.85
N ILE A 548 20.92 38.04 -62.49
CA ILE A 548 20.14 38.82 -63.47
C ILE A 548 21.06 39.73 -64.31
N LYS A 549 22.09 40.36 -63.72
CA LYS A 549 23.08 41.16 -64.46
C LYS A 549 23.92 40.30 -65.42
N ARG A 550 24.36 39.09 -65.01
CA ARG A 550 25.07 38.15 -65.90
C ARG A 550 24.22 37.78 -67.12
N ILE A 551 22.97 37.38 -66.90
CA ILE A 551 22.02 37.02 -67.98
C ILE A 551 21.79 38.19 -68.94
N LYS A 552 21.64 39.42 -68.42
CA LYS A 552 21.44 40.62 -69.26
C LYS A 552 22.66 40.94 -70.12
N THR A 553 23.87 40.70 -69.61
CA THR A 553 25.14 40.94 -70.31
C THR A 553 25.31 39.96 -71.49
N ILE A 554 25.02 38.67 -71.28
CA ILE A 554 25.07 37.63 -72.33
C ILE A 554 24.13 37.97 -73.49
N ASN A 555 22.89 38.39 -73.18
CA ASN A 555 21.89 38.76 -74.20
C ASN A 555 22.27 40.04 -74.99
N SER A 556 23.06 40.95 -74.40
CA SER A 556 23.56 42.14 -75.11
C SER A 556 24.68 41.83 -76.10
N SER A 557 25.53 40.83 -75.81
CA SER A 557 26.59 40.37 -76.73
C SER A 557 26.01 39.59 -77.91
N SER A 558 24.96 38.80 -77.71
CA SER A 558 24.34 37.99 -78.77
C SER A 558 23.76 38.84 -79.93
N ARG A 559 23.22 40.04 -79.65
CA ARG A 559 22.66 40.92 -80.70
C ARG A 559 23.70 41.60 -81.62
N ARG A 560 25.01 41.51 -81.35
CA ARG A 560 26.05 42.09 -82.21
C ARG A 560 26.60 41.15 -83.28
N LEU A 561 26.18 39.88 -83.30
CA LEU A 561 26.72 38.85 -84.19
C LEU A 561 25.79 38.41 -85.34
N SER A 562 24.57 38.96 -85.43
CA SER A 562 23.59 38.58 -86.47
C SER A 562 23.49 39.57 -87.64
N LYS A 563 24.54 40.37 -87.90
CA LYS A 563 24.56 41.35 -89.00
C LYS A 563 25.92 41.43 -89.73
N ALA A 564 26.48 40.27 -90.06
CA ALA A 564 27.64 40.13 -90.94
C ALA A 564 27.73 38.71 -91.54
N SER A 565 26.94 38.47 -92.58
CA SER A 565 27.12 37.49 -93.68
C SER A 565 26.14 37.86 -94.80
#